data_AF-A0A7C9GW48-F1
#
_entry.id   AF-A0A7C9GW48-F1
#
_cell.length_a   1.000
_cell.length_b   1.000
_cell.length_c   1.000
_cell.angle_alpha   90.00
_cell.angle_beta   90.00
_cell.angle_gamma   90.00
#
_symmetry.space_group_name_H-M   'P 1'
#
loop_
_entity.id
_entity.type
_entity.pdbx_description
1 polymer ?
#
loop_
_entity_poly.entity_id
_entity_poly.type
_entity_poly.pdbx_seq_one_letter_code
_entity_poly.pdbx_strand_id
1 'polypeptide(L)'
;MKNALRTDVVSSTAANKLQNGATVLDDISVSGVSLKNANAGTYSFTTGTVEDITGQLSRASSKYFGTVGADATQSIAVTVTSSAAHTVSLSGVYEAGDVITISADDNTETSTQTITYTVIAEDLTLNGDGTGGSVAGGSSYALNNIANKLADIYNSSSTGSIAATATASGSGFSIAGASLTTSASVANRSADQRDITIAADDIAEGNRITLSIAGKDYTVVAGSESSVGSIATALQGMISHDYASGAGSSVTAASGVIHLDWDGLSTAEVS
;
A
#
# COMPACT_ATOMS: atom_id res chain seq x y z
N MET A 1 10.69 -28.35 -31.94
CA MET A 1 9.81 -28.42 -30.75
C MET A 1 8.39 -28.20 -31.26
N LYS A 2 7.60 -29.23 -31.61
CA LYS A 2 6.83 -30.15 -30.73
C LYS A 2 6.13 -29.34 -29.61
N ASN A 3 4.81 -29.20 -29.51
CA ASN A 3 3.70 -29.98 -30.10
C ASN A 3 2.61 -29.07 -30.67
N ALA A 4 2.04 -29.56 -31.77
CA ALA A 4 0.84 -29.05 -32.39
C ALA A 4 -0.31 -28.96 -31.38
N LEU A 5 -1.07 -27.88 -31.45
CA LEU A 5 -2.48 -27.90 -31.11
C LEU A 5 -3.13 -28.90 -32.07
N ARG A 6 -3.20 -30.17 -31.66
CA ARG A 6 -3.79 -31.23 -32.47
C ARG A 6 -5.30 -31.12 -32.34
N THR A 7 -5.88 -30.18 -33.08
CA THR A 7 -7.29 -30.25 -33.48
C THR A 7 -7.43 -31.37 -34.50
N ASP A 8 -7.36 -32.62 -34.04
CA ASP A 8 -7.91 -33.73 -34.81
C ASP A 8 -9.44 -33.58 -34.76
N VAL A 9 -9.94 -32.80 -35.72
CA VAL A 9 -11.28 -32.97 -36.24
C VAL A 9 -11.26 -34.28 -37.03
N VAL A 10 -11.75 -35.36 -36.41
CA VAL A 10 -12.31 -36.48 -37.17
C VAL A 10 -13.83 -36.29 -37.12
N SER A 11 -14.39 -35.92 -38.27
CA SER A 11 -15.85 -35.89 -38.49
C SER A 11 -16.43 -37.27 -38.13
N SER A 12 -17.59 -37.41 -37.50
CA SER A 12 -18.82 -36.63 -37.57
C SER A 12 -19.49 -36.55 -36.19
N THR A 13 -20.15 -35.42 -35.93
CA THR A 13 -20.75 -35.00 -34.65
C THR A 13 -19.73 -34.60 -33.57
N ALA A 14 -19.26 -33.35 -33.68
CA ALA A 14 -18.50 -32.67 -32.65
C ALA A 14 -19.27 -32.67 -31.31
N ALA A 15 -18.82 -33.49 -30.39
CA ALA A 15 -19.10 -33.32 -28.97
C ALA A 15 -17.76 -33.49 -28.26
N ASN A 16 -17.15 -32.38 -27.85
CA ASN A 16 -16.07 -32.36 -26.86
C ASN A 16 -16.68 -32.87 -25.55
N LYS A 17 -16.76 -34.20 -25.41
CA LYS A 17 -17.24 -34.90 -24.23
C LYS A 17 -16.09 -34.93 -23.24
N LEU A 18 -16.22 -34.23 -22.11
CA LEU A 18 -15.35 -34.47 -20.97
C LEU A 18 -15.71 -35.83 -20.37
N GLN A 19 -14.88 -36.83 -20.66
CA GLN A 19 -14.93 -38.13 -19.96
C GLN A 19 -14.35 -37.95 -18.55
N ASN A 20 -14.70 -38.86 -17.62
CA ASN A 20 -14.05 -38.89 -16.30
C ASN A 20 -12.52 -39.00 -16.49
N GLY A 21 -11.77 -38.05 -15.94
CA GLY A 21 -10.32 -37.94 -16.15
C GLY A 21 -9.87 -37.10 -17.36
N ALA A 22 -10.77 -36.41 -18.06
CA ALA A 22 -10.39 -35.45 -19.10
C ALA A 22 -9.81 -34.17 -18.47
N THR A 23 -8.64 -33.75 -18.95
CA THR A 23 -7.99 -32.48 -18.61
C THR A 23 -8.53 -31.37 -19.50
N VAL A 24 -9.20 -30.40 -18.90
CA VAL A 24 -9.85 -29.28 -19.64
C VAL A 24 -8.90 -28.11 -19.85
N LEU A 25 -7.90 -28.01 -18.97
CA LEU A 25 -6.73 -27.14 -18.95
C LEU A 25 -5.60 -27.95 -18.30
N ASP A 26 -4.33 -27.57 -18.48
CA ASP A 26 -3.22 -28.20 -17.76
C ASP A 26 -3.55 -28.19 -16.25
N ASP A 27 -3.49 -29.37 -15.62
CA ASP A 27 -3.75 -29.63 -14.20
C ASP A 27 -5.21 -29.56 -13.67
N ILE A 28 -6.23 -29.40 -14.52
CA ILE A 28 -7.64 -29.52 -14.07
C ILE A 28 -8.23 -30.87 -14.48
N SER A 29 -8.37 -31.79 -13.52
CA SER A 29 -9.06 -33.08 -13.71
C SER A 29 -10.49 -33.04 -13.17
N VAL A 30 -11.48 -33.38 -14.00
CA VAL A 30 -12.86 -33.59 -13.55
C VAL A 30 -13.01 -35.03 -13.03
N SER A 31 -13.45 -35.19 -11.79
CA SER A 31 -13.77 -36.51 -11.19
C SER A 31 -15.16 -36.53 -10.53
N GLY A 32 -15.80 -37.70 -10.50
CA GLY A 32 -17.03 -37.91 -9.70
C GLY A 32 -18.35 -37.44 -10.32
N VAL A 33 -18.42 -37.24 -11.64
CA VAL A 33 -19.68 -36.90 -12.32
C VAL A 33 -20.65 -38.09 -12.22
N SER A 34 -21.67 -37.97 -11.37
CA SER A 34 -22.76 -38.95 -11.25
C SER A 34 -24.08 -38.30 -11.66
N LEU A 35 -24.69 -38.84 -12.72
CA LEU A 35 -26.01 -38.43 -13.18
C LEU A 35 -27.03 -39.48 -12.75
N LYS A 36 -28.00 -39.09 -11.90
CA LYS A 36 -29.15 -39.95 -11.54
C LYS A 36 -30.36 -39.56 -12.38
N ASN A 37 -31.06 -40.55 -12.95
CA ASN A 37 -32.28 -40.37 -13.76
C ASN A 37 -32.11 -39.46 -15.00
N ALA A 38 -30.94 -39.48 -15.63
CA ALA A 38 -30.74 -38.80 -16.91
C ALA A 38 -31.48 -39.55 -18.03
N ASN A 39 -32.28 -38.81 -18.80
CA ASN A 39 -32.85 -39.32 -20.04
C ASN A 39 -31.74 -39.56 -21.08
N ALA A 40 -31.97 -40.46 -22.03
CA ALA A 40 -31.06 -40.61 -23.16
C ALA A 40 -30.99 -39.28 -23.93
N GLY A 41 -29.82 -38.65 -23.96
CA GLY A 41 -29.63 -37.34 -24.58
C GLY A 41 -28.20 -36.82 -24.45
N THR A 42 -27.92 -35.74 -25.15
CA THR A 42 -26.65 -34.99 -25.03
C THR A 42 -26.78 -33.98 -23.92
N TYR A 43 -25.87 -34.02 -22.96
CA TYR A 43 -25.75 -33.04 -21.89
C TYR A 43 -24.50 -32.19 -22.14
N SER A 44 -24.65 -30.86 -22.03
CA SER A 44 -23.54 -29.93 -22.12
C SER A 44 -23.30 -29.30 -20.76
N PHE A 45 -22.03 -29.23 -20.37
CA PHE A 45 -21.59 -28.40 -19.26
C PHE A 45 -20.85 -27.22 -19.88
N THR A 46 -21.37 -26.02 -19.63
CA THR A 46 -20.68 -24.78 -20.01
C THR A 46 -20.10 -24.20 -18.74
N THR A 47 -18.78 -24.14 -18.65
CA THR A 47 -18.13 -23.24 -17.69
C THR A 47 -18.27 -21.83 -18.23
N GLY A 48 -18.62 -20.87 -17.38
CA GLY A 48 -18.66 -19.45 -17.78
C GLY A 48 -17.28 -18.94 -18.21
N THR A 49 -17.18 -17.63 -18.47
CA THR A 49 -15.86 -17.01 -18.67
C THR A 49 -15.09 -17.04 -17.34
N VAL A 50 -13.78 -16.76 -17.36
CA VAL A 50 -12.97 -16.70 -16.12
C VAL A 50 -13.57 -15.72 -15.09
N GLU A 51 -14.28 -14.69 -15.55
CA GLU A 51 -15.02 -13.73 -14.73
C GLU A 51 -16.21 -14.35 -13.96
N ASP A 52 -16.76 -15.48 -14.41
CA ASP A 52 -17.91 -16.15 -13.78
C ASP A 52 -17.51 -17.15 -12.68
N ILE A 53 -16.21 -17.35 -12.43
CA ILE A 53 -15.72 -18.18 -11.32
C ILE A 53 -15.67 -17.31 -10.05
N THR A 54 -16.83 -17.12 -9.42
CA THR A 54 -16.92 -16.54 -8.07
C THR A 54 -16.06 -17.33 -7.08
N GLY A 55 -15.08 -16.68 -6.44
CA GLY A 55 -14.22 -17.31 -5.42
C GLY A 55 -12.85 -17.82 -5.90
N GLN A 56 -12.24 -17.20 -6.92
CA GLN A 56 -10.81 -17.44 -7.19
C GLN A 56 -9.95 -17.08 -5.97
N LEU A 57 -9.33 -18.10 -5.37
CA LEU A 57 -8.65 -18.08 -4.08
C LEU A 57 -7.24 -17.46 -4.08
N SER A 58 -6.79 -16.76 -5.12
CA SER A 58 -5.48 -16.11 -5.10
C SER A 58 -5.39 -14.97 -6.11
N ARG A 59 -5.76 -13.77 -5.66
CA ARG A 59 -5.14 -12.54 -6.14
C ARG A 59 -4.68 -11.68 -4.97
N ALA A 60 -3.82 -12.24 -4.11
CA ALA A 60 -2.89 -11.39 -3.38
C ALA A 60 -1.77 -10.99 -4.35
N SER A 61 -2.04 -10.02 -5.23
CA SER A 61 -0.94 -9.23 -5.80
C SER A 61 -0.87 -7.96 -4.97
N SER A 62 -0.25 -8.02 -3.79
CA SER A 62 0.32 -6.80 -3.27
C SER A 62 1.37 -6.38 -4.30
N LYS A 63 1.19 -5.19 -4.86
CA LYS A 63 2.21 -4.60 -5.72
C LYS A 63 3.43 -4.45 -4.82
N TYR A 64 4.48 -5.25 -5.05
CA TYR A 64 5.80 -4.98 -4.48
C TYR A 64 6.21 -3.60 -4.95
N PHE A 65 6.02 -2.60 -4.09
CA PHE A 65 6.52 -1.26 -4.32
C PHE A 65 8.00 -1.25 -3.98
N GLY A 66 8.83 -1.93 -4.79
CA GLY A 66 10.28 -1.76 -4.89
C GLY A 66 11.09 -1.62 -3.59
N THR A 67 12.35 -1.23 -3.75
CA THR A 67 13.20 -0.69 -2.67
C THR A 67 12.80 0.76 -2.40
N VAL A 68 11.53 0.98 -2.11
CA VAL A 68 10.99 2.31 -1.81
C VAL A 68 11.51 2.52 -0.37
N GLY A 69 12.33 3.55 -0.14
CA GLY A 69 12.94 3.93 1.15
C GLY A 69 14.45 4.18 1.04
N ALA A 70 15.05 4.02 -0.14
CA ALA A 70 16.49 4.13 -0.35
C ALA A 70 16.92 5.51 -0.88
N ASP A 71 16.00 6.36 -1.33
CA ASP A 71 16.37 7.67 -1.87
C ASP A 71 16.56 8.66 -0.73
N ALA A 72 17.81 8.84 -0.29
CA ALA A 72 18.19 9.78 0.76
C ALA A 72 18.40 11.22 0.25
N THR A 73 17.92 11.56 -0.95
CA THR A 73 18.08 12.90 -1.52
C THR A 73 17.04 13.90 -1.00
N GLN A 74 15.99 13.44 -0.30
CA GLN A 74 14.98 14.36 0.23
C GLN A 74 15.62 15.35 1.20
N SER A 75 15.22 16.61 1.07
CA SER A 75 15.70 17.69 1.89
C SER A 75 14.61 18.70 2.11
N ILE A 76 14.66 19.32 3.28
CA ILE A 76 13.83 20.44 3.65
C ILE A 76 14.72 21.58 4.14
N ALA A 77 14.45 22.78 3.65
CA ALA A 77 15.18 23.97 4.04
C ALA A 77 14.22 25.05 4.52
N VAL A 78 14.59 25.72 5.61
CA VAL A 78 13.90 26.91 6.10
C VAL A 78 14.74 28.12 5.71
N THR A 79 14.13 29.04 4.96
CA THR A 79 14.68 30.35 4.65
C THR A 79 13.93 31.42 5.43
N VAL A 80 14.63 32.12 6.32
CA VAL A 80 14.07 33.26 7.06
C VAL A 80 14.10 34.48 6.14
N THR A 81 12.93 34.91 5.65
CA THR A 81 12.83 36.12 4.82
C THR A 81 12.70 37.39 5.67
N SER A 82 12.09 37.25 6.84
CA SER A 82 12.05 38.25 7.90
C SER A 82 11.70 37.55 9.23
N SER A 83 11.76 38.27 10.36
CA SER A 83 11.26 37.75 11.64
C SER A 83 9.77 37.40 11.61
N ALA A 84 9.03 37.86 10.60
CA ALA A 84 7.59 37.63 10.48
C ALA A 84 7.18 36.67 9.35
N ALA A 85 8.15 36.18 8.56
CA ALA A 85 7.85 35.34 7.40
C ALA A 85 9.01 34.39 7.09
N HIS A 86 8.73 33.10 7.13
CA HIS A 86 9.68 32.05 6.80
C HIS A 86 9.16 31.21 5.63
N THR A 87 10.06 30.84 4.73
CA THR A 87 9.74 29.95 3.61
C THR A 87 10.33 28.58 3.89
N VAL A 88 9.50 27.55 3.84
CA VAL A 88 9.89 26.15 3.88
C VAL A 88 9.94 25.63 2.45
N SER A 89 11.07 25.09 2.03
CA SER A 89 11.27 24.55 0.68
C SER A 89 11.56 23.06 0.74
N LEU A 90 10.82 22.29 -0.04
CA LEU A 90 10.99 20.85 -0.24
C LEU A 90 11.84 20.62 -1.50
N SER A 91 12.76 19.67 -1.43
CA SER A 91 13.58 19.25 -2.56
C SER A 91 13.99 17.78 -2.43
N GLY A 92 14.55 17.22 -3.50
CA GLY A 92 14.87 15.80 -3.57
C GLY A 92 13.66 14.94 -3.90
N VAL A 93 13.80 13.63 -3.76
CA VAL A 93 12.75 12.66 -4.05
C VAL A 93 12.09 12.22 -2.76
N TYR A 94 10.79 12.48 -2.63
CA TYR A 94 9.98 11.96 -1.53
C TYR A 94 9.28 10.68 -1.95
N GLU A 95 9.13 9.77 -1.01
CA GLU A 95 8.44 8.52 -1.21
C GLU A 95 7.35 8.32 -0.14
N ALA A 96 6.34 7.50 -0.45
CA ALA A 96 5.27 7.23 0.50
C ALA A 96 5.84 6.54 1.75
N GLY A 97 5.56 7.08 2.94
CA GLY A 97 6.14 6.69 4.22
C GLY A 97 7.18 7.66 4.76
N ASP A 98 7.73 8.57 3.94
CA ASP A 98 8.66 9.60 4.41
C ASP A 98 7.97 10.53 5.40
N VAL A 99 8.69 10.94 6.45
CA VAL A 99 8.14 11.77 7.52
C VAL A 99 8.76 13.16 7.46
N ILE A 100 7.89 14.17 7.50
CA ILE A 100 8.24 15.58 7.53
C ILE A 100 7.77 16.16 8.86
N THR A 101 8.65 16.80 9.60
CA THR A 101 8.31 17.48 10.86
C THR A 101 8.67 18.95 10.75
N ILE A 102 7.70 19.81 11.07
CA ILE A 102 7.84 21.26 11.07
C ILE A 102 7.52 21.77 12.46
N SER A 103 8.37 22.61 13.01
CA SER A 103 8.13 23.31 14.27
C SER A 103 8.20 24.80 14.05
N ALA A 104 7.19 25.52 14.53
CA ALA A 104 7.15 26.97 14.57
C ALA A 104 7.01 27.41 16.03
N ASP A 105 7.87 28.31 16.48
CA ASP A 105 7.85 28.87 17.82
C ASP A 105 7.54 30.36 17.73
N ASP A 106 6.52 30.78 18.48
CA ASP A 106 6.28 32.18 18.73
C ASP A 106 7.22 32.62 19.87
N ASN A 107 8.30 33.27 19.48
CA ASN A 107 9.37 33.70 20.39
C ASN A 107 8.89 34.68 21.48
N THR A 108 7.60 35.07 21.47
CA THR A 108 7.00 35.98 22.43
C THR A 108 6.15 35.30 23.49
N GLU A 109 5.61 34.10 23.25
CA GLU A 109 4.61 33.47 24.14
C GLU A 109 4.99 32.06 24.67
N THR A 110 6.23 31.59 24.50
CA THR A 110 6.66 30.20 24.87
C THR A 110 5.80 29.11 24.22
N SER A 111 5.14 29.45 23.12
CA SER A 111 4.25 28.57 22.41
C SER A 111 4.95 28.00 21.19
N THR A 112 5.05 26.68 21.14
CA THR A 112 5.55 25.95 19.99
C THR A 112 4.40 25.19 19.34
N GLN A 113 4.25 25.30 18.02
CA GLN A 113 3.42 24.42 17.23
C GLN A 113 4.33 23.46 16.45
N THR A 114 4.12 22.16 16.64
CA THR A 114 4.80 21.12 15.88
C THR A 114 3.78 20.33 15.10
N ILE A 115 4.01 20.19 13.80
CA ILE A 115 3.24 19.30 12.93
C ILE A 115 4.14 18.19 12.41
N THR A 116 3.56 17.02 12.24
CA THR A 116 4.18 15.87 11.61
C THR A 116 3.29 15.38 10.49
N TYR A 117 3.89 15.14 9.33
CA TYR A 117 3.22 14.63 8.15
C TYR A 117 3.96 13.42 7.60
N THR A 118 3.22 12.36 7.27
CA THR A 118 3.74 11.22 6.54
C THR A 118 3.29 11.33 5.09
N VAL A 119 4.24 11.31 4.16
CA VAL A 119 3.94 11.30 2.72
C VAL A 119 3.14 10.04 2.40
N ILE A 120 2.03 10.18 1.68
CA ILE A 120 1.15 9.07 1.30
C ILE A 120 1.18 8.85 -0.20
N ALA A 121 0.68 7.70 -0.67
CA ALA A 121 0.68 7.36 -2.10
C ALA A 121 -0.07 8.39 -2.95
N GLU A 122 -1.12 9.00 -2.41
CA GLU A 122 -1.93 10.03 -3.05
C GLU A 122 -1.11 11.30 -3.34
N ASP A 123 -0.10 11.62 -2.52
CA ASP A 123 0.80 12.76 -2.80
C ASP A 123 1.57 12.58 -4.10
N LEU A 124 1.84 11.32 -4.44
CA LEU A 124 2.63 10.89 -5.57
C LEU A 124 1.76 10.66 -6.82
N THR A 125 0.61 11.32 -6.90
CA THR A 125 -0.20 11.39 -8.12
C THR A 125 -0.26 12.81 -8.67
N LEU A 126 -0.66 12.95 -9.94
CA LEU A 126 -0.74 14.25 -10.60
C LEU A 126 -1.64 15.24 -9.85
N ASN A 127 -2.72 14.75 -9.24
CA ASN A 127 -3.75 15.55 -8.58
C ASN A 127 -3.65 15.57 -7.04
N GLY A 128 -2.78 14.75 -6.43
CA GLY A 128 -2.59 14.74 -4.97
C GLY A 128 -3.68 13.99 -4.17
N ASP A 129 -4.67 13.41 -4.86
CA ASP A 129 -5.87 12.76 -4.31
C ASP A 129 -5.98 11.27 -4.71
N GLY A 130 -4.89 10.70 -5.24
CA GLY A 130 -4.90 9.33 -5.76
C GLY A 130 -5.33 9.22 -7.23
N THR A 131 -5.79 10.31 -7.85
CA THR A 131 -6.21 10.35 -9.26
C THR A 131 -5.17 11.02 -10.17
N GLY A 132 -5.39 10.97 -11.49
CA GLY A 132 -4.53 11.64 -12.48
C GLY A 132 -3.25 10.89 -12.86
N GLY A 133 -3.01 9.73 -12.25
CA GLY A 133 -1.84 8.88 -12.52
C GLY A 133 -0.63 9.22 -11.64
N SER A 134 0.27 8.26 -11.48
CA SER A 134 1.47 8.41 -10.64
C SER A 134 2.48 9.39 -11.24
N VAL A 135 3.15 10.15 -10.38
CA VAL A 135 4.25 11.06 -10.71
C VAL A 135 5.51 10.70 -9.91
N ALA A 136 6.68 11.16 -10.37
CA ALA A 136 7.92 10.99 -9.61
C ALA A 136 7.90 11.83 -8.32
N GLY A 137 8.48 11.30 -7.23
CA GLY A 137 8.48 11.93 -5.91
C GLY A 137 9.19 13.29 -5.81
N GLY A 138 10.16 13.55 -6.69
CA GLY A 138 10.82 14.86 -6.81
C GLY A 138 10.20 15.77 -7.86
N SER A 139 9.06 15.40 -8.46
CA SER A 139 8.38 16.24 -9.44
C SER A 139 7.74 17.47 -8.80
N SER A 140 7.54 18.53 -9.59
CA SER A 140 6.82 19.73 -9.12
C SER A 140 5.40 19.42 -8.64
N TYR A 141 4.76 18.39 -9.20
CA TYR A 141 3.43 17.94 -8.77
C TYR A 141 3.47 17.33 -7.38
N ALA A 142 4.33 16.33 -7.16
CA ALA A 142 4.48 15.67 -5.86
C ALA A 142 4.86 16.66 -4.75
N LEU A 143 5.87 17.50 -5.00
CA LEU A 143 6.32 18.49 -4.02
C LEU A 143 5.23 19.53 -3.71
N ASN A 144 4.44 19.93 -4.72
CA ASN A 144 3.31 20.84 -4.51
C ASN A 144 2.18 20.17 -3.72
N ASN A 145 1.84 18.92 -3.99
CA ASN A 145 0.82 18.19 -3.23
C ASN A 145 1.19 18.09 -1.75
N ILE A 146 2.44 17.70 -1.47
CA ILE A 146 2.98 17.60 -0.10
C ILE A 146 2.97 18.96 0.59
N ALA A 147 3.42 20.02 -0.10
CA ALA A 147 3.42 21.38 0.46
C ALA A 147 2.02 21.91 0.78
N ASN A 148 1.02 21.63 -0.06
CA ASN A 148 -0.38 21.99 0.21
C ASN A 148 -0.88 21.30 1.47
N LYS A 149 -0.68 19.98 1.60
CA LYS A 149 -1.11 19.23 2.78
C LYS A 149 -0.40 19.68 4.06
N LEU A 150 0.90 19.97 4.00
CA LEU A 150 1.64 20.53 5.15
C LEU A 150 1.07 21.89 5.59
N ALA A 151 0.76 22.79 4.64
CA ALA A 151 0.16 24.08 4.95
C ALA A 151 -1.25 23.92 5.56
N ASP A 152 -2.06 23.01 5.02
CA ASP A 152 -3.40 22.71 5.54
C ASP A 152 -3.35 22.10 6.96
N ILE A 153 -2.41 21.17 7.21
CA ILE A 153 -2.19 20.59 8.53
C ILE A 153 -1.75 21.66 9.52
N TYR A 154 -0.81 22.52 9.13
CA TYR A 154 -0.37 23.64 9.98
C TYR A 154 -1.55 24.54 10.37
N ASN A 155 -2.36 24.94 9.38
CA ASN A 155 -3.52 25.82 9.58
C ASN A 155 -4.69 25.16 10.30
N SER A 156 -4.78 23.83 10.30
CA SER A 156 -5.82 23.09 11.03
C SER A 156 -5.39 22.69 12.44
N SER A 157 -4.07 22.62 12.69
CA SER A 157 -3.49 22.34 14.01
C SER A 157 -3.59 23.54 14.97
N SER A 158 -4.13 24.69 14.54
CA SER A 158 -3.83 26.02 15.12
C SER A 158 -4.96 26.79 15.83
N THR A 159 -5.98 26.17 16.43
CA THR A 159 -6.91 26.99 17.25
C THR A 159 -6.37 27.42 18.63
N GLY A 160 -5.04 27.55 18.85
CA GLY A 160 -4.60 28.18 20.11
C GLY A 160 -3.12 28.41 20.46
N SER A 161 -2.10 27.80 19.83
CA SER A 161 -0.72 27.99 20.35
C SER A 161 0.05 29.17 19.73
N ILE A 162 -0.02 29.39 18.41
CA ILE A 162 0.71 30.50 17.74
C ILE A 162 -0.18 31.20 16.72
N ALA A 163 -0.12 32.53 16.66
CA ALA A 163 -0.87 33.35 15.71
C ALA A 163 -0.13 33.44 14.35
N ALA A 164 0.00 32.31 13.67
CA ALA A 164 0.66 32.19 12.38
C ALA A 164 -0.20 31.47 11.34
N THR A 165 0.06 31.71 10.05
CA THR A 165 -0.64 31.09 8.93
C THR A 165 0.35 30.55 7.92
N ALA A 166 0.10 29.33 7.45
CA ALA A 166 0.84 28.71 6.37
C ALA A 166 0.15 28.94 5.01
N THR A 167 0.93 29.12 3.95
CA THR A 167 0.42 29.23 2.57
C THR A 167 1.32 28.47 1.62
N ALA A 168 0.79 27.45 0.95
CA ALA A 168 1.54 26.68 -0.03
C ALA A 168 1.86 27.48 -1.29
N SER A 169 3.04 27.20 -1.86
CA SER A 169 3.52 27.82 -3.09
C SER A 169 4.55 26.91 -3.77
N GLY A 170 4.12 26.23 -4.83
CA GLY A 170 5.01 25.33 -5.59
C GLY A 170 5.58 24.24 -4.71
N SER A 171 6.89 24.01 -4.76
CA SER A 171 7.58 22.97 -3.99
C SER A 171 7.84 23.34 -2.51
N GLY A 172 6.99 24.16 -1.90
CA GLY A 172 7.17 24.66 -0.56
C GLY A 172 5.97 25.45 -0.05
N PHE A 173 6.10 26.03 1.12
CA PHE A 173 5.07 26.87 1.71
C PHE A 173 5.71 27.94 2.59
N SER A 174 5.04 29.07 2.76
CA SER A 174 5.45 30.11 3.71
C SER A 174 4.66 29.99 5.01
N ILE A 175 5.29 30.35 6.13
CA ILE A 175 4.66 30.53 7.43
C ILE A 175 4.85 32.01 7.80
N ALA A 176 3.76 32.72 8.08
CA ALA A 176 3.79 34.12 8.46
C ALA A 176 3.12 34.35 9.82
N GLY A 177 3.75 35.14 10.69
CA GLY A 177 3.31 35.41 12.07
C GLY A 177 4.18 36.49 12.73
N ALA A 178 3.77 37.04 13.87
CA ALA A 178 4.47 38.16 14.51
C ALA A 178 5.65 37.69 15.40
N SER A 179 6.79 37.34 14.80
CA SER A 179 8.05 36.88 15.44
C SER A 179 8.19 35.37 15.58
N LEU A 180 8.58 34.72 14.49
CA LEU A 180 8.73 33.28 14.43
C LEU A 180 10.19 32.85 14.57
N THR A 181 10.41 31.67 15.13
CA THR A 181 11.51 30.78 14.72
C THR A 181 10.89 29.52 14.13
N THR A 182 11.41 29.03 13.00
CA THR A 182 10.92 27.79 12.39
C THR A 182 12.06 26.84 12.14
N SER A 183 11.84 25.58 12.48
CA SER A 183 12.71 24.48 12.11
C SER A 183 11.92 23.46 11.30
N ALA A 184 12.64 22.74 10.46
CA ALA A 184 12.07 21.69 9.63
C ALA A 184 13.07 20.54 9.58
N SER A 185 12.54 19.33 9.56
CA SER A 185 13.33 18.11 9.39
C SER A 185 12.56 17.12 8.55
N VAL A 186 13.32 16.29 7.85
CA VAL A 186 12.81 15.14 7.11
C VAL A 186 13.49 13.90 7.63
N ALA A 187 12.72 12.84 7.75
CA ALA A 187 13.22 11.50 7.94
C ALA A 187 12.77 10.69 6.73
N ASN A 188 13.75 10.14 6.02
CA ASN A 188 13.45 9.09 5.06
C ASN A 188 12.86 7.92 5.81
N ARG A 189 11.88 7.26 5.20
CA ARG A 189 11.43 5.98 5.71
C ARG A 189 12.60 4.99 5.67
N SER A 190 12.61 4.02 6.57
CA SER A 190 13.62 2.96 6.56
C SER A 190 13.61 2.21 5.21
N ALA A 191 14.79 1.96 4.63
CA ALA A 191 14.92 1.22 3.37
C ALA A 191 14.36 -0.21 3.46
N ASP A 192 14.24 -0.71 4.69
CA ASP A 192 13.73 -2.04 5.01
C ASP A 192 12.27 -2.00 5.51
N GLN A 193 11.64 -0.81 5.55
CA GLN A 193 10.22 -0.69 5.86
C GLN A 193 9.37 -1.24 4.71
N ARG A 194 8.34 -2.04 5.05
CA ARG A 194 7.37 -2.60 4.11
C ARG A 194 5.96 -2.45 4.66
N ASP A 195 5.07 -1.92 3.82
CA ASP A 195 3.64 -1.86 4.11
C ASP A 195 2.91 -2.89 3.27
N ILE A 196 2.10 -3.72 3.95
CA ILE A 196 1.29 -4.75 3.33
C ILE A 196 -0.17 -4.38 3.55
N THR A 197 -0.85 -3.99 2.47
CA THR A 197 -2.28 -3.65 2.51
C THR A 197 -3.13 -4.88 2.20
N ILE A 198 -4.08 -5.17 3.09
CA ILE A 198 -5.13 -6.17 2.89
C ILE A 198 -6.38 -5.45 2.39
N ALA A 199 -6.87 -5.80 1.21
CA ALA A 199 -8.07 -5.18 0.67
C ALA A 199 -9.34 -5.82 1.24
N ALA A 200 -10.45 -5.07 1.24
CA ALA A 200 -11.74 -5.58 1.67
C ALA A 200 -12.25 -6.75 0.78
N ASP A 201 -11.82 -6.80 -0.47
CA ASP A 201 -12.19 -7.89 -1.37
C ASP A 201 -11.43 -9.20 -1.05
N ASP A 202 -10.30 -9.10 -0.34
CA ASP A 202 -9.47 -10.27 0.02
C ASP A 202 -10.07 -11.07 1.18
N ILE A 203 -11.01 -10.48 1.96
CA ILE A 203 -11.53 -11.06 3.21
C ILE A 203 -12.84 -11.86 3.04
N ALA A 204 -13.14 -12.35 1.84
CA ALA A 204 -14.29 -13.25 1.66
C ALA A 204 -14.11 -14.55 2.48
N GLU A 205 -15.19 -15.07 3.06
CA GLU A 205 -15.13 -16.28 3.88
C GLU A 205 -14.48 -17.45 3.14
N GLY A 206 -13.54 -18.12 3.81
CA GLY A 206 -12.75 -19.22 3.26
C GLY A 206 -11.47 -18.77 2.54
N ASN A 207 -11.31 -17.48 2.23
CA ASN A 207 -10.07 -16.97 1.65
C ASN A 207 -8.89 -17.18 2.59
N ARG A 208 -7.73 -17.54 2.02
CA ARG A 208 -6.48 -17.69 2.77
C ARG A 208 -5.58 -16.50 2.44
N ILE A 209 -5.19 -15.77 3.47
CA ILE A 209 -4.24 -14.67 3.38
C ILE A 209 -2.93 -15.22 3.95
N THR A 210 -1.93 -15.37 3.09
CA THR A 210 -0.60 -15.88 3.46
C THR A 210 0.44 -14.80 3.19
N LEU A 211 1.28 -14.55 4.19
CA LEU A 211 2.48 -13.73 4.06
C LEU A 211 3.71 -14.62 4.23
N SER A 212 4.67 -14.54 3.32
CA SER A 212 5.93 -15.29 3.40
C SER A 212 7.06 -14.32 3.75
N ILE A 213 7.66 -14.50 4.92
CA ILE A 213 8.73 -13.64 5.44
C ILE A 213 9.90 -14.54 5.86
N ALA A 214 11.08 -14.29 5.29
CA ALA A 214 12.30 -15.07 5.55
C ALA A 214 12.10 -16.59 5.46
N GLY A 215 11.31 -17.04 4.47
CA GLY A 215 11.01 -18.45 4.24
C GLY A 215 10.02 -19.09 5.21
N LYS A 216 9.35 -18.29 6.06
CA LYS A 216 8.26 -18.73 6.93
C LYS A 216 6.92 -18.14 6.48
N ASP A 217 5.91 -19.00 6.43
CA ASP A 217 4.55 -18.62 6.04
C ASP A 217 3.69 -18.30 7.25
N TYR A 218 2.99 -17.17 7.17
CA TYR A 218 2.01 -16.70 8.12
C TYR A 218 0.65 -16.69 7.44
N THR A 219 -0.20 -17.67 7.77
CA THR A 219 -1.50 -17.84 7.12
C THR A 219 -2.65 -17.60 8.08
N VAL A 220 -3.60 -16.75 7.65
CA VAL A 220 -4.90 -16.59 8.29
C VAL A 220 -5.99 -16.91 7.27
N VAL A 221 -7.03 -17.64 7.71
CA VAL A 221 -8.22 -17.92 6.89
C VAL A 221 -9.33 -16.98 7.32
N ALA A 222 -9.89 -16.23 6.38
CA ALA A 222 -11.02 -15.36 6.64
C ALA A 222 -12.26 -16.19 6.99
N GLY A 223 -12.81 -15.96 8.18
CA GLY A 223 -14.12 -16.48 8.59
C GLY A 223 -15.26 -15.55 8.19
N SER A 224 -16.50 -15.99 8.38
CA SER A 224 -17.71 -15.22 8.08
C SER A 224 -17.79 -13.85 8.78
N GLU A 225 -17.15 -13.70 9.94
CA GLU A 225 -17.09 -12.43 10.70
C GLU A 225 -15.72 -11.73 10.61
N SER A 226 -14.84 -12.19 9.72
CA SER A 226 -13.54 -11.54 9.54
C SER A 226 -13.69 -10.16 8.92
N SER A 227 -12.99 -9.21 9.52
CA SER A 227 -12.75 -7.88 8.95
C SER A 227 -11.29 -7.75 8.55
N VAL A 228 -11.02 -6.79 7.66
CA VAL A 228 -9.67 -6.39 7.26
C VAL A 228 -8.77 -6.13 8.47
N GLY A 229 -9.29 -5.41 9.48
CA GLY A 229 -8.58 -5.17 10.73
C GLY A 229 -8.29 -6.44 11.52
N SER A 230 -9.27 -7.35 11.67
CA SER A 230 -9.07 -8.60 12.41
C SER A 230 -8.04 -9.53 11.77
N ILE A 231 -7.98 -9.59 10.44
CA ILE A 231 -6.98 -10.38 9.71
C ILE A 231 -5.60 -9.76 9.87
N ALA A 232 -5.50 -8.43 9.72
CA ALA A 232 -4.25 -7.70 9.92
C ALA A 232 -3.69 -7.91 11.34
N THR A 233 -4.52 -7.80 12.37
CA THR A 233 -4.13 -8.05 13.77
C THR A 233 -3.73 -9.50 14.01
N ALA A 234 -4.42 -10.47 13.41
CA ALA A 234 -4.07 -11.88 13.54
C ALA A 234 -2.68 -12.16 12.93
N LEU A 235 -2.43 -11.68 11.71
CA LEU A 235 -1.13 -11.78 11.05
C LEU A 235 -0.05 -11.05 11.85
N GLN A 236 -0.32 -9.84 12.34
CA GLN A 236 0.58 -9.08 13.21
C GLN A 236 1.00 -9.91 14.43
N GLY A 237 0.04 -10.53 15.12
CA GLY A 237 0.31 -11.35 16.30
C GLY A 237 1.20 -12.56 15.99
N MET A 238 0.98 -13.22 14.85
CA MET A 238 1.82 -14.34 14.42
C MET A 238 3.24 -13.88 14.05
N ILE A 239 3.36 -12.80 13.27
CA ILE A 239 4.66 -12.26 12.85
C ILE A 239 5.44 -11.73 14.06
N SER A 240 4.78 -11.01 14.96
CA SER A 240 5.41 -10.44 16.17
C SER A 240 5.86 -11.51 17.16
N HIS A 241 5.30 -12.73 17.10
CA HIS A 241 5.77 -13.85 17.90
C HIS A 241 7.18 -14.29 17.50
N ASP A 242 7.45 -14.33 16.20
CA ASP A 242 8.76 -14.72 15.65
C ASP A 242 9.72 -13.53 15.58
N TYR A 243 9.18 -12.32 15.40
CA TYR A 243 9.91 -11.06 15.23
C TYR A 243 9.42 -10.02 16.24
N ALA A 244 9.73 -10.26 17.50
CA ALA A 244 9.33 -9.40 18.59
C ALA A 244 9.85 -7.97 18.40
N SER A 245 9.03 -6.98 18.75
CA SER A 245 9.39 -5.57 18.65
C SER A 245 10.58 -5.22 19.57
N GLY A 246 11.57 -4.53 19.01
CA GLY A 246 12.82 -4.15 19.67
C GLY A 246 13.41 -2.88 19.07
N ALA A 247 14.60 -2.48 19.51
CA ALA A 247 15.21 -1.19 19.16
C ALA A 247 15.51 -0.97 17.65
N GLY A 248 15.28 -1.97 16.79
CA GLY A 248 15.43 -1.86 15.34
C GLY A 248 14.44 -2.71 14.54
N SER A 249 13.36 -3.22 15.16
CA SER A 249 12.33 -3.97 14.44
C SER A 249 10.96 -3.72 15.03
N SER A 250 9.96 -3.46 14.18
CA SER A 250 8.58 -3.30 14.61
C SER A 250 7.60 -3.94 13.61
N VAL A 251 6.52 -4.50 14.16
CA VAL A 251 5.40 -5.08 13.40
C VAL A 251 4.12 -4.51 13.99
N THR A 252 3.45 -3.66 13.23
CA THR A 252 2.20 -3.03 13.66
C THR A 252 1.11 -3.26 12.63
N ALA A 253 -0.15 -3.31 13.07
CA ALA A 253 -1.29 -3.37 12.17
C ALA A 253 -2.30 -2.28 12.52
N ALA A 254 -2.73 -1.54 11.51
CA ALA A 254 -3.76 -0.52 11.64
C ALA A 254 -4.61 -0.49 10.37
N SER A 255 -5.94 -0.55 10.52
CA SER A 255 -6.90 -0.35 9.42
C SER A 255 -6.66 -1.21 8.17
N GLY A 256 -6.10 -2.42 8.33
CA GLY A 256 -5.81 -3.32 7.20
C GLY A 256 -4.42 -3.24 6.62
N VAL A 257 -3.59 -2.33 7.11
CA VAL A 257 -2.18 -2.24 6.74
C VAL A 257 -1.36 -2.90 7.84
N ILE A 258 -0.45 -3.79 7.44
CA ILE A 258 0.60 -4.32 8.30
C ILE A 258 1.88 -3.55 7.95
N HIS A 259 2.42 -2.82 8.92
CA HIS A 259 3.70 -2.15 8.83
C HIS A 259 4.78 -3.06 9.40
N LEU A 260 5.78 -3.35 8.57
CA LEU A 260 7.01 -4.04 8.96
C LEU A 260 8.14 -3.03 8.86
N ASP A 261 8.88 -2.82 9.93
CA ASP A 261 10.12 -2.03 9.90
C ASP A 261 11.23 -2.88 10.51
N TRP A 262 12.36 -3.03 9.83
CA TRP A 262 13.39 -3.96 10.27
C TRP A 262 14.79 -3.58 9.80
N ASP A 263 15.64 -3.19 10.73
CA ASP A 263 17.06 -2.81 10.53
C ASP A 263 18.00 -4.00 10.21
N GLY A 264 17.51 -5.10 9.60
CA GLY A 264 18.25 -6.38 9.60
C GLY A 264 17.87 -7.44 8.58
N LEU A 265 16.87 -7.21 7.73
CA LEU A 265 16.57 -8.11 6.60
C LEU A 265 16.92 -7.41 5.30
N SER A 266 18.15 -7.62 4.82
CA SER A 266 18.54 -7.19 3.49
C SER A 266 17.51 -7.69 2.46
N THR A 267 17.17 -6.81 1.51
CA THR A 267 16.21 -6.84 0.38
C THR A 267 15.82 -8.16 -0.34
N ALA A 268 16.30 -9.33 0.07
CA ALA A 268 16.08 -10.62 -0.58
C ALA A 268 14.94 -11.49 0.02
N GLU A 269 14.27 -11.09 1.10
CA GLU A 269 13.55 -12.05 1.96
C GLU A 269 12.04 -11.81 2.18
N VAL A 270 11.41 -10.91 1.43
CA VAL A 270 9.94 -10.73 1.44
C VAL A 270 9.42 -10.92 0.01
N SER A 271 8.66 -12.00 -0.22
CA SER A 271 8.07 -12.37 -1.51
C SER A 271 6.58 -12.65 -1.38
#